data_AF-A0A7R9CRM0-F1
#
_entry.id   AF-A0A7R9CRM0-F1
#
_cell.length_a   1.000
_cell.length_b   1.000
_cell.length_c   1.000
_cell.angle_alpha   90.00
_cell.angle_beta   90.00
_cell.angle_gamma   90.00
#
_symmetry.space_group_name_H-M   'P 1'
#
loop_
_entity.id
_entity.type
_entity.pdbx_description
1 polymer ?
#
loop_
_entity_poly.entity_id
_entity_poly.type
_entity_poly.pdbx_seq_one_letter_code
_entity_poly.pdbx_strand_id
1 'polypeptide(L)'
;MDYTLAEYKSPQYERLGFNLVKARLVSLGYPQEILEFEYDPSFPVRGLWFDSHFGNLLKVDAYGNILVCVHGFEFLKHSQVYELYPNKFLQLDESRVYVLNTLFNLPETYLLACLIDFFTNFPEYIREKTGVKGGDLFMSFKSIFQDVRNAVDWVHIQGDLKSETIKNLDEYVKKDERLPMFLTRIRESGAKVFLLTNSEYCFTDKIMTYLFDFPHGARLDEPHRNWKSYFDTIVVDARKPLFFGEGTILRQVDTTTGALKIGTHMGPLQKEQVYSGGSCDVFTELIGAKGKDVLYVGDHIFGDILKSKKIRGWRTFLIVPELVQELHVWTDKCQLFAELQSLDVMLGEMYKPTLVPHTIHCDDSNTQTPVHTLDTQVNSLDTLVHNSDWGLPDSLAENQRNEHTWLSLSTCLRPPRPPTPLSLLIPQSSEKDAAYLLDKEGNRSAARVNIESALVLLNLDSSTKEKPDISKLRVSIRDVTHKMDLSYGMMGSLFRSGSRQTFFSSQVVRYADLYAATFLNLIYYPFSYMFRAPAMLMPHESTVAHEQRFVMESPMISRSRTFSVISDEEVLDNNRHHKIVDRGQSQVPHTRPETPRCLTHNHDEDCSDEESDSKSGEEKAG
;
A
#
# COMPACT_ATOMS: atom_id res chain seq x y z
N MET A 1 -10.23 9.41 -17.24
CA MET A 1 -11.23 10.50 -17.19
C MET A 1 -11.97 10.39 -15.87
N ASP A 2 -12.76 9.32 -15.74
CA ASP A 2 -13.43 8.92 -14.50
C ASP A 2 -12.45 8.85 -13.32
N TYR A 3 -12.86 9.37 -12.16
CA TYR A 3 -12.10 9.51 -10.90
C TYR A 3 -10.73 10.23 -10.98
N THR A 4 -10.36 10.74 -12.15
CA THR A 4 -9.15 11.54 -12.36
C THR A 4 -9.49 12.99 -12.70
N LEU A 5 -10.12 13.23 -13.85
CA LEU A 5 -10.65 14.55 -14.24
C LEU A 5 -12.08 14.74 -13.73
N ALA A 6 -12.90 13.69 -13.85
CA ALA A 6 -14.27 13.64 -13.37
C ALA A 6 -14.31 12.92 -12.02
N GLU A 7 -14.15 13.67 -10.94
CA GLU A 7 -14.28 13.10 -9.60
C GLU A 7 -15.77 12.97 -9.25
N TYR A 8 -16.22 11.73 -9.01
CA TYR A 8 -17.60 11.47 -8.61
C TYR A 8 -17.82 11.81 -7.13
N LYS A 9 -19.00 12.31 -6.79
CA LYS A 9 -19.37 12.73 -5.43
C LYS A 9 -19.72 11.51 -4.57
N SER A 10 -19.00 11.38 -3.45
CA SER A 10 -19.21 10.36 -2.43
C SER A 10 -20.09 10.89 -1.29
N PRO A 11 -21.09 10.13 -0.78
CA PRO A 11 -21.42 8.74 -1.11
C PRO A 11 -22.53 8.59 -2.17
N GLN A 12 -22.92 9.67 -2.86
CA GLN A 12 -24.08 9.68 -3.77
C GLN A 12 -23.89 8.72 -4.93
N TYR A 13 -22.72 8.74 -5.56
CA TYR A 13 -22.44 7.92 -6.74
C TYR A 13 -22.30 6.43 -6.40
N GLU A 14 -21.65 6.10 -5.29
CA GLU A 14 -21.53 4.74 -4.79
C GLU A 14 -22.89 4.16 -4.42
N ARG A 15 -23.77 4.96 -3.80
CA ARG A 15 -25.15 4.56 -3.47
C ARG A 15 -25.98 4.28 -4.73
N LEU A 16 -25.84 5.10 -5.78
CA LEU A 16 -26.49 4.86 -7.06
C LEU A 16 -26.05 3.51 -7.65
N GLY A 17 -24.74 3.28 -7.74
CA GLY A 17 -24.17 2.01 -8.23
C GLY A 17 -24.65 0.81 -7.40
N PHE A 18 -24.62 0.93 -6.07
CA PHE A 18 -25.09 -0.10 -5.15
C PHE A 18 -26.56 -0.49 -5.40
N ASN A 19 -27.44 0.49 -5.51
CA ASN A 19 -28.87 0.26 -5.72
C ASN A 19 -29.16 -0.42 -7.07
N LEU A 20 -28.47 0.01 -8.14
CA LEU A 20 -28.64 -0.58 -9.47
C LEU A 20 -28.15 -2.03 -9.52
N VAL A 21 -27.00 -2.32 -8.91
CA VAL A 21 -26.45 -3.69 -8.87
C VAL A 21 -27.35 -4.61 -8.05
N LYS A 22 -27.84 -4.15 -6.90
CA LYS A 22 -28.79 -4.88 -6.06
C LYS A 22 -30.09 -5.22 -6.80
N ALA A 23 -30.68 -4.24 -7.49
CA ALA A 23 -31.86 -4.47 -8.34
C ALA A 23 -31.57 -5.46 -9.48
N ARG A 24 -30.37 -5.40 -10.08
CA ARG A 24 -29.95 -6.34 -11.12
C ARG A 24 -29.84 -7.77 -10.59
N LEU A 25 -29.24 -7.99 -9.41
CA LEU A 25 -29.15 -9.31 -8.81
C LEU A 25 -30.53 -9.92 -8.53
N VAL A 26 -31.48 -9.13 -8.02
CA VAL A 26 -32.86 -9.58 -7.82
C VAL A 26 -33.52 -9.97 -9.15
N SER A 27 -33.28 -9.21 -10.21
CA SER A 27 -33.77 -9.59 -11.55
C SER A 27 -33.20 -10.92 -12.08
N LEU A 28 -32.05 -11.36 -11.54
CA LEU A 28 -31.40 -12.63 -11.87
C LEU A 28 -31.87 -13.79 -10.96
N GLY A 29 -32.74 -13.52 -9.98
CA GLY A 29 -33.30 -14.53 -9.09
C GLY A 29 -32.72 -14.54 -7.67
N TYR A 30 -31.92 -13.54 -7.29
CA TYR A 30 -31.56 -13.36 -5.87
C TYR A 30 -32.79 -13.00 -5.02
N PRO A 31 -32.79 -13.31 -3.71
CA PRO A 31 -33.92 -13.04 -2.81
C PRO A 31 -34.35 -11.58 -2.79
N GLN A 32 -35.66 -11.30 -2.67
CA GLN A 32 -36.19 -9.93 -2.73
C GLN A 32 -35.76 -9.08 -1.52
N GLU A 33 -35.49 -9.74 -0.39
CA GLU A 33 -35.05 -9.18 0.88
C GLU A 33 -33.77 -8.36 0.70
N ILE A 34 -32.92 -8.71 -0.26
CA ILE A 34 -31.69 -7.94 -0.51
C ILE A 34 -32.00 -6.50 -0.93
N LEU A 35 -33.19 -6.19 -1.49
CA LEU A 35 -33.57 -4.81 -1.82
C LEU A 35 -33.62 -3.89 -0.60
N GLU A 36 -33.72 -4.42 0.62
CA GLU A 36 -33.70 -3.63 1.85
C GLU A 36 -32.29 -3.15 2.23
N PHE A 37 -31.22 -3.67 1.61
CA PHE A 37 -29.86 -3.23 1.95
C PHE A 37 -29.66 -1.74 1.65
N GLU A 38 -29.02 -1.03 2.58
CA GLU A 38 -28.65 0.37 2.43
C GLU A 38 -27.13 0.53 2.38
N TYR A 39 -26.63 1.26 1.38
CA TYR A 39 -25.20 1.52 1.24
C TYR A 39 -24.66 2.34 2.42
N ASP A 40 -23.67 1.78 3.11
CA ASP A 40 -22.94 2.42 4.21
C ASP A 40 -21.48 2.72 3.78
N PRO A 41 -21.12 4.01 3.57
CA PRO A 41 -19.77 4.38 3.15
C PRO A 41 -18.71 4.19 4.25
N SER A 42 -19.10 3.95 5.51
CA SER A 42 -18.15 3.78 6.62
C SER A 42 -17.53 2.37 6.67
N PHE A 43 -18.06 1.42 5.91
CA PHE A 43 -17.57 0.04 5.85
C PHE A 43 -16.44 -0.16 4.83
N PRO A 44 -16.67 0.01 3.52
CA PRO A 44 -15.68 -0.39 2.52
C PRO A 44 -14.50 0.57 2.48
N VAL A 45 -13.29 0.02 2.36
CA VAL A 45 -12.09 0.75 1.98
C VAL A 45 -11.54 0.18 0.68
N ARG A 46 -10.93 1.02 -0.16
CA ARG A 46 -10.33 0.58 -1.42
C ARG A 46 -9.10 -0.30 -1.17
N GLY A 47 -8.83 -1.22 -2.10
CA GLY A 47 -7.66 -2.10 -2.07
C GLY A 47 -7.83 -3.38 -1.26
N LEU A 48 -9.04 -3.67 -0.76
CA LEU A 48 -9.35 -4.94 -0.11
C LEU A 48 -9.28 -6.11 -1.11
N TRP A 49 -8.95 -7.28 -0.57
CA TRP A 49 -8.93 -8.54 -1.30
C TRP A 49 -10.19 -9.31 -0.96
N PHE A 50 -10.91 -9.76 -1.98
CA PHE A 50 -12.00 -10.72 -1.79
C PHE A 50 -11.48 -12.13 -2.06
N ASP A 51 -11.47 -12.98 -1.02
CA ASP A 51 -11.17 -14.40 -1.15
C ASP A 51 -12.44 -15.16 -1.57
N SER A 52 -12.53 -15.48 -2.86
CA SER A 52 -13.68 -16.20 -3.42
C SER A 52 -13.83 -17.63 -2.90
N HIS A 53 -12.80 -18.19 -2.25
CA HIS A 53 -12.87 -19.54 -1.71
C HIS A 53 -13.62 -19.59 -0.37
N PHE A 54 -13.35 -18.64 0.53
CA PHE A 54 -13.96 -18.59 1.87
C PHE A 54 -14.96 -17.44 2.07
N GLY A 55 -15.15 -16.58 1.06
CA GLY A 55 -16.12 -15.48 1.13
C GLY A 55 -15.68 -14.35 2.06
N ASN A 56 -14.38 -14.17 2.27
CA ASN A 56 -13.84 -13.18 3.21
C ASN A 56 -13.32 -11.95 2.49
N LEU A 57 -13.55 -10.78 3.08
CA LEU A 57 -12.83 -9.54 2.77
C LEU A 57 -11.56 -9.47 3.62
N LEU A 58 -10.43 -9.31 2.95
CA LEU A 58 -9.11 -9.29 3.57
C LEU A 58 -8.45 -7.94 3.32
N LYS A 59 -7.96 -7.32 4.39
CA LYS A 59 -6.98 -6.24 4.31
C LYS A 59 -5.61 -6.86 4.51
N VAL A 60 -4.71 -6.70 3.54
CA VAL A 60 -3.40 -7.37 3.56
C VAL A 60 -2.26 -6.38 3.37
N ASP A 61 -1.05 -6.77 3.77
CA ASP A 61 0.18 -6.01 3.53
C ASP A 61 0.82 -6.33 2.16
N ALA A 62 1.98 -5.72 1.89
CA ALA A 62 2.73 -5.90 0.64
C ALA A 62 3.14 -7.36 0.33
N TYR A 63 3.20 -8.20 1.36
CA TYR A 63 3.67 -9.59 1.26
C TYR A 63 2.49 -10.56 1.19
N GLY A 64 1.26 -10.13 1.47
CA GLY A 64 0.08 -10.99 1.52
C GLY A 64 -0.25 -11.46 2.94
N ASN A 65 0.37 -10.89 3.97
CA ASN A 65 0.00 -11.16 5.34
C ASN A 65 -1.33 -10.45 5.65
N ILE A 66 -2.22 -11.17 6.33
CA ILE A 66 -3.55 -10.69 6.66
C ILE A 66 -3.47 -9.76 7.86
N LEU A 67 -3.95 -8.53 7.66
CA LEU A 67 -4.14 -7.50 8.68
C LEU A 67 -5.55 -7.68 9.28
N VAL A 68 -6.57 -7.46 8.46
CA VAL A 68 -7.99 -7.56 8.83
C VAL A 68 -8.64 -8.68 8.01
N CYS A 69 -9.50 -9.48 8.64
CA CYS A 69 -10.32 -10.49 7.96
C CYS A 69 -11.77 -10.33 8.39
N VAL A 70 -12.68 -10.21 7.43
CA VAL A 70 -14.12 -10.04 7.69
C VAL A 70 -14.91 -11.04 6.87
N HIS A 71 -15.84 -11.75 7.51
CA HIS A 71 -16.81 -12.64 6.89
C HIS A 71 -18.20 -12.02 6.99
N GLY A 72 -18.74 -11.51 5.88
CA GLY A 72 -19.95 -10.69 5.94
C GLY A 72 -19.68 -9.40 6.72
N PHE A 73 -20.31 -9.25 7.89
CA PHE A 73 -20.01 -8.18 8.85
C PHE A 73 -19.27 -8.68 10.12
N GLU A 74 -18.97 -9.99 10.21
CA GLU A 74 -18.21 -10.57 11.32
C GLU A 74 -16.71 -10.34 11.12
N PHE A 75 -16.09 -9.53 11.97
CA PHE A 75 -14.64 -9.42 12.05
C PHE A 75 -14.06 -10.65 12.74
N LEU A 76 -13.31 -11.47 12.00
CA LEU A 76 -12.79 -12.73 12.51
C LEU A 76 -11.63 -12.50 13.47
N LYS A 77 -11.64 -13.22 14.59
CA LYS A 77 -10.54 -13.23 15.56
C LYS A 77 -9.33 -13.97 15.02
N HIS A 78 -8.18 -13.74 15.63
CA HIS A 78 -6.90 -14.36 15.28
C HIS A 78 -6.99 -15.89 15.11
N SER A 79 -7.62 -16.59 16.06
CA SER A 79 -7.76 -18.05 16.02
C SER A 79 -8.58 -18.52 14.81
N GLN A 80 -9.74 -17.90 14.56
CA GLN A 80 -10.58 -18.18 13.39
C GLN A 80 -9.85 -17.90 12.07
N VAL A 81 -9.05 -16.82 12.00
CA VAL A 81 -8.23 -16.53 10.82
C VAL A 81 -7.18 -17.61 10.61
N TYR A 82 -6.56 -18.12 11.68
CA TYR A 82 -5.52 -19.15 11.59
C TYR A 82 -6.07 -20.51 11.10
N GLU A 83 -7.32 -20.84 11.45
CA GLU A 83 -8.00 -22.04 10.96
C GLU A 83 -8.26 -21.99 9.44
N LEU A 84 -8.56 -20.81 8.91
CA LEU A 84 -8.82 -20.61 7.47
C LEU A 84 -7.55 -20.36 6.67
N TYR A 85 -6.59 -19.64 7.24
CA TYR A 85 -5.34 -19.23 6.63
C TYR A 85 -4.17 -19.66 7.52
N PRO A 86 -3.71 -20.92 7.41
CA PRO A 86 -2.50 -21.35 8.09
C PRO A 86 -1.33 -20.45 7.67
N ASN A 87 -0.62 -19.87 8.64
CA ASN A 87 0.40 -18.81 8.48
C ASN A 87 -0.14 -17.37 8.29
N LYS A 88 -1.45 -17.13 8.39
CA LYS A 88 -2.07 -15.80 8.23
C LYS A 88 -1.64 -15.07 6.96
N PHE A 89 -1.39 -15.86 5.94
CA PHE A 89 -0.80 -15.42 4.70
C PHE A 89 -1.67 -15.93 3.57
N LEU A 90 -1.88 -15.07 2.58
CA LEU A 90 -2.53 -15.45 1.34
C LEU A 90 -1.68 -14.97 0.18
N GLN A 91 -1.24 -15.92 -0.65
CA GLN A 91 -0.61 -15.57 -1.91
C GLN A 91 -1.65 -14.96 -2.85
N LEU A 92 -1.28 -13.86 -3.51
CA LEU A 92 -2.11 -13.27 -4.56
C LEU A 92 -2.17 -14.23 -5.76
N ASP A 93 -3.28 -14.95 -5.88
CA ASP A 93 -3.64 -15.76 -7.03
C ASP A 93 -4.94 -15.22 -7.64
N GLU A 94 -4.87 -14.73 -8.88
CA GLU A 94 -6.02 -14.14 -9.60
C GLU A 94 -7.18 -15.14 -9.79
N SER A 95 -6.93 -16.45 -9.66
CA SER A 95 -7.99 -17.48 -9.76
C SER A 95 -8.88 -17.58 -8.51
N ARG A 96 -8.37 -17.08 -7.36
CA ARG A 96 -8.98 -17.14 -6.03
C ARG A 96 -9.27 -15.77 -5.45
N VAL A 97 -8.35 -14.83 -5.62
CA VAL A 97 -8.37 -13.51 -5.00
C VAL A 97 -8.69 -12.45 -6.05
N TYR A 98 -9.69 -11.61 -5.74
CA TYR A 98 -9.96 -10.41 -6.49
C TYR A 98 -9.58 -9.17 -5.69
N VAL A 99 -8.80 -8.25 -6.28
CA VAL A 99 -8.35 -7.02 -5.61
C VAL A 99 -9.23 -5.85 -6.02
N LEU A 100 -9.93 -5.27 -5.05
CA LEU A 100 -10.94 -4.22 -5.20
C LEU A 100 -10.26 -2.83 -5.25
N ASN A 101 -9.52 -2.55 -6.32
CA ASN A 101 -8.55 -1.44 -6.41
C ASN A 101 -9.09 -0.08 -6.87
N THR A 102 -10.31 -0.02 -7.40
CA THR A 102 -10.91 1.21 -7.94
C THR A 102 -12.03 1.71 -7.04
N LEU A 103 -12.33 3.01 -7.11
CA LEU A 103 -13.48 3.57 -6.40
C LEU A 103 -14.83 3.01 -6.91
N PHE A 104 -14.88 2.54 -8.16
CA PHE A 104 -16.02 1.77 -8.68
C PHE A 104 -16.24 0.44 -7.95
N ASN A 105 -15.23 -0.07 -7.24
CA ASN A 105 -15.35 -1.31 -6.48
C ASN A 105 -15.94 -1.09 -5.07
N LEU A 106 -16.12 0.14 -4.58
CA LEU A 106 -16.66 0.37 -3.24
C LEU A 106 -18.10 -0.16 -3.06
N PRO A 107 -19.03 0.04 -4.01
CA PRO A 107 -20.38 -0.53 -3.92
C PRO A 107 -20.38 -2.05 -3.86
N GLU A 108 -19.61 -2.71 -4.72
CA GLU A 108 -19.54 -4.18 -4.74
C GLU A 108 -18.83 -4.75 -3.51
N THR A 109 -17.82 -4.05 -2.97
CA THR A 109 -17.13 -4.45 -1.74
C THR A 109 -18.13 -4.56 -0.60
N TYR A 110 -18.96 -3.53 -0.44
CA TYR A 110 -20.00 -3.53 0.58
C TYR A 110 -21.13 -4.51 0.27
N LEU A 111 -21.53 -4.65 -1.00
CA LEU A 111 -22.57 -5.60 -1.39
C LEU A 111 -22.16 -7.06 -1.15
N LEU A 112 -20.89 -7.40 -1.40
CA LEU A 112 -20.34 -8.72 -1.08
C LEU A 112 -20.46 -8.97 0.44
N ALA A 113 -20.06 -8.02 1.27
CA ALA A 113 -20.24 -8.13 2.72
C ALA A 113 -21.72 -8.33 3.10
N CYS A 114 -22.65 -7.55 2.52
CA CYS A 114 -24.09 -7.69 2.78
C CYS A 114 -24.61 -9.09 2.38
N LEU A 115 -24.24 -9.59 1.19
CA LEU A 115 -24.70 -10.88 0.69
C LEU A 115 -24.14 -12.04 1.52
N ILE A 116 -22.84 -12.00 1.84
CA ILE A 116 -22.20 -13.02 2.68
C ILE A 116 -22.85 -13.01 4.07
N ASP A 117 -23.09 -11.83 4.66
CA ASP A 117 -23.77 -11.71 5.95
C ASP A 117 -25.20 -12.26 5.91
N PHE A 118 -25.97 -11.85 4.89
CA PHE A 118 -27.34 -12.33 4.69
C PHE A 118 -27.39 -13.84 4.57
N PHE A 119 -26.66 -14.44 3.63
CA PHE A 119 -26.72 -15.89 3.42
C PHE A 119 -26.13 -16.70 4.58
N THR A 120 -25.22 -16.11 5.37
CA THR A 120 -24.64 -16.80 6.52
C THR A 120 -25.59 -16.82 7.72
N ASN A 121 -26.40 -15.77 7.89
CA ASN A 121 -27.24 -15.59 9.08
C ASN A 121 -28.73 -15.86 8.82
N PHE A 122 -29.15 -15.99 7.57
CA PHE A 122 -30.56 -16.19 7.23
C PHE A 122 -30.97 -17.66 7.46
N PRO A 123 -32.05 -17.94 8.23
CA PRO A 123 -32.38 -19.30 8.70
C PRO A 123 -32.58 -20.37 7.63
N GLU A 124 -32.92 -19.98 6.39
CA GLU A 124 -33.14 -20.92 5.28
C GLU A 124 -31.85 -21.45 4.66
N TYR A 125 -30.71 -20.84 4.98
CA TYR A 125 -29.41 -21.22 4.45
C TYR A 125 -28.51 -21.80 5.55
N ILE A 126 -27.78 -22.84 5.20
CA ILE A 126 -26.79 -23.48 6.07
C ILE A 126 -25.41 -23.05 5.58
N ARG A 127 -24.63 -22.42 6.47
CA ARG A 127 -23.25 -22.04 6.20
C ARG A 127 -22.38 -23.29 6.00
N GLU A 128 -21.63 -23.30 4.91
CA GLU A 128 -20.60 -24.28 4.60
C GLU A 128 -19.24 -23.59 4.50
N LYS A 129 -18.14 -24.36 4.48
CA LYS A 129 -16.79 -23.78 4.46
C LYS A 129 -16.53 -22.88 3.23
N THR A 130 -17.12 -23.21 2.09
CA THR A 130 -16.86 -22.55 0.80
C THR A 130 -18.10 -21.96 0.14
N GLY A 131 -19.20 -21.84 0.90
CA GLY A 131 -20.47 -21.33 0.39
C GLY A 131 -21.61 -21.51 1.38
N VAL A 132 -22.82 -21.56 0.85
CA VAL A 132 -24.05 -21.78 1.60
C VAL A 132 -24.95 -22.79 0.89
N LYS A 133 -25.76 -23.52 1.65
CA LYS A 133 -26.72 -24.49 1.12
C LYS A 133 -28.15 -24.08 1.51
N GLY A 134 -29.03 -23.92 0.52
CA GLY A 134 -30.47 -23.67 0.72
C GLY A 134 -31.28 -24.77 0.04
N GLY A 135 -31.91 -25.63 0.83
CA GLY A 135 -32.58 -26.85 0.30
C GLY A 135 -31.59 -27.75 -0.46
N ASP A 136 -31.89 -28.04 -1.73
CA ASP A 136 -31.04 -28.85 -2.62
C ASP A 136 -30.01 -28.02 -3.43
N LEU A 137 -29.97 -26.70 -3.23
CA LEU A 137 -29.08 -25.79 -3.95
C LEU A 137 -27.86 -25.43 -3.10
N PHE A 138 -26.68 -25.53 -3.70
CA PHE A 138 -25.42 -25.06 -3.12
C PHE A 138 -24.92 -23.84 -3.89
N MET A 139 -24.63 -22.76 -3.17
CA MET A 139 -24.07 -21.53 -3.72
C MET A 139 -22.69 -21.31 -3.13
N SER A 140 -21.65 -21.47 -3.96
CA SER A 140 -20.28 -21.16 -3.54
C SER A 140 -20.09 -19.64 -3.38
N PHE A 141 -19.19 -19.22 -2.51
CA PHE A 141 -18.83 -17.80 -2.41
C PHE A 141 -18.22 -17.26 -3.71
N LYS A 142 -17.55 -18.13 -4.48
CA LYS A 142 -17.03 -17.81 -5.80
C LYS A 142 -18.14 -17.53 -6.82
N SER A 143 -19.22 -18.31 -6.83
CA SER A 143 -20.36 -18.05 -7.72
C SER A 143 -21.08 -16.77 -7.34
N ILE A 144 -21.29 -16.51 -6.04
CA ILE A 144 -21.89 -15.26 -5.56
C ILE A 144 -21.06 -14.06 -6.03
N PHE A 145 -19.73 -14.13 -5.87
CA PHE A 145 -18.83 -13.09 -6.36
C PHE A 145 -18.91 -12.89 -7.86
N GLN A 146 -18.95 -13.98 -8.64
CA GLN A 146 -19.07 -13.90 -10.09
C GLN A 146 -20.38 -13.24 -10.52
N ASP A 147 -21.50 -13.54 -9.85
CA ASP A 147 -22.79 -12.91 -10.12
C ASP A 147 -22.76 -11.41 -9.82
N VAL A 148 -22.18 -11.01 -8.68
CA VAL A 148 -22.00 -9.60 -8.32
C VAL A 148 -21.14 -8.89 -9.37
N ARG A 149 -20.00 -9.46 -9.77
CA ARG A 149 -19.13 -8.88 -10.80
C ARG A 149 -19.83 -8.75 -12.15
N ASN A 150 -20.55 -9.79 -12.57
CA ASN A 150 -21.34 -9.76 -13.80
C ASN A 150 -22.44 -8.68 -13.74
N ALA A 151 -23.09 -8.52 -12.58
CA ALA A 151 -24.10 -7.48 -12.38
C ALA A 151 -23.50 -6.08 -12.40
N VAL A 152 -22.34 -5.86 -11.77
CA VAL A 152 -21.59 -4.60 -11.81
C VAL A 152 -21.18 -4.25 -13.24
N ASP A 153 -20.61 -5.20 -13.97
CA ASP A 153 -20.20 -5.00 -15.36
C ASP A 153 -21.41 -4.70 -16.26
N TRP A 154 -22.52 -5.42 -16.06
CA TRP A 154 -23.76 -5.15 -16.76
C TRP A 154 -24.27 -3.73 -16.48
N VAL A 155 -24.29 -3.30 -15.22
CA VAL A 155 -24.75 -1.95 -14.83
C VAL A 155 -23.87 -0.85 -15.43
N HIS A 156 -22.55 -1.06 -15.56
CA HIS A 156 -21.63 -0.07 -16.14
C HIS A 156 -21.65 -0.03 -17.68
N ILE A 157 -21.90 -1.16 -18.34
CA ILE A 157 -21.82 -1.29 -19.80
C ILE A 157 -23.19 -1.14 -20.46
N GLN A 158 -24.21 -1.84 -19.94
CA GLN A 158 -25.54 -1.96 -20.56
C GLN A 158 -26.65 -1.31 -19.74
N GLY A 159 -26.46 -1.18 -18.43
CA GLY A 159 -27.47 -0.69 -17.51
C GLY A 159 -27.56 0.83 -17.43
N ASP A 160 -28.34 1.29 -16.46
CA ASP A 160 -28.75 2.68 -16.35
C ASP A 160 -27.78 3.59 -15.58
N LEU A 161 -26.62 3.08 -15.12
CA LEU A 161 -25.70 3.90 -14.31
C LEU A 161 -25.28 5.18 -15.05
N LYS A 162 -24.84 5.04 -16.30
CA LYS A 162 -24.43 6.19 -17.13
C LYS A 162 -25.61 7.11 -17.43
N SER A 163 -26.78 6.55 -17.75
CA SER A 163 -27.96 7.32 -18.12
C SER A 163 -28.49 8.14 -16.93
N GLU A 164 -28.58 7.54 -15.73
CA GLU A 164 -28.95 8.22 -14.49
C GLU A 164 -27.91 9.27 -14.08
N THR A 165 -26.62 8.97 -14.22
CA THR A 165 -25.54 9.94 -13.94
C THR A 165 -25.68 11.19 -14.81
N ILE A 166 -25.93 11.01 -16.11
CA ILE A 166 -26.10 12.11 -17.06
C ILE A 166 -27.35 12.95 -16.77
N LYS A 167 -28.43 12.33 -16.24
CA LYS A 167 -29.66 13.06 -15.88
C LYS A 167 -29.43 14.05 -14.75
N ASN A 168 -28.48 13.79 -13.85
CA ASN A 168 -28.20 14.66 -12.70
C ASN A 168 -26.69 14.83 -12.43
N LEU A 169 -25.96 15.42 -13.39
CA LEU A 169 -24.50 15.59 -13.27
C LEU A 169 -24.09 16.44 -12.07
N ASP A 170 -24.90 17.43 -11.67
CA ASP A 170 -24.63 18.25 -10.49
C ASP A 170 -24.68 17.44 -9.19
N GLU A 171 -25.50 16.39 -9.10
CA GLU A 171 -25.54 15.52 -7.92
C GLU A 171 -24.33 14.57 -7.85
N TYR A 172 -23.84 14.13 -9.01
CA TYR A 172 -22.88 13.02 -9.08
C TYR A 172 -21.44 13.40 -9.42
N VAL A 173 -21.19 14.54 -10.06
CA VAL A 173 -19.85 14.88 -10.58
C VAL A 173 -19.39 16.22 -9.99
N LYS A 174 -18.20 16.23 -9.38
CA LYS A 174 -17.56 17.47 -8.92
C LYS A 174 -17.07 18.26 -10.14
N LYS A 175 -17.25 19.58 -10.06
CA LYS A 175 -16.88 20.53 -11.11
C LYS A 175 -15.96 21.58 -10.51
N ASP A 176 -14.85 21.87 -11.18
CA ASP A 176 -13.82 22.80 -10.70
C ASP A 176 -13.46 23.78 -11.81
N GLU A 177 -13.71 25.08 -11.55
CA GLU A 177 -13.48 26.18 -12.50
C GLU A 177 -12.01 26.38 -12.88
N ARG A 178 -11.08 25.80 -12.13
CA ARG A 178 -9.64 25.89 -12.40
C ARG A 178 -9.18 24.94 -13.49
N LEU A 179 -9.98 23.94 -13.86
CA LEU A 179 -9.61 22.92 -14.85
C LEU A 179 -9.28 23.50 -16.23
N PRO A 180 -10.12 24.34 -16.86
CA PRO A 180 -9.81 24.95 -18.15
C PRO A 180 -8.49 25.75 -18.14
N MET A 181 -8.31 26.54 -17.08
CA MET A 181 -7.10 27.33 -16.85
C MET A 181 -5.86 26.45 -16.76
N PHE A 182 -5.92 25.37 -15.98
CA PHE A 182 -4.79 24.49 -15.75
C PHE A 182 -4.32 23.77 -17.03
N LEU A 183 -5.26 23.23 -17.82
CA LEU A 183 -4.89 22.57 -19.08
C LEU A 183 -4.31 23.56 -20.11
N THR A 184 -4.83 24.78 -20.17
CA THR A 184 -4.26 25.82 -21.03
C THR A 184 -2.84 26.18 -20.60
N ARG A 185 -2.58 26.33 -19.29
CA ARG A 185 -1.22 26.57 -18.77
C ARG A 185 -0.24 25.46 -19.14
N ILE A 186 -0.66 24.18 -19.08
CA ILE A 186 0.20 23.06 -19.52
C ILE A 186 0.58 23.25 -20.99
N ARG A 187 -0.37 23.61 -21.85
CA ARG A 187 -0.10 23.81 -23.27
C ARG A 187 0.76 25.03 -23.57
N GLU A 188 0.53 26.13 -22.85
CA GLU A 188 1.36 27.34 -22.93
C GLU A 188 2.82 27.07 -22.52
N SER A 189 3.08 26.06 -21.68
CA SER A 189 4.45 25.62 -21.35
C SER A 189 5.19 24.93 -22.50
N GLY A 190 4.50 24.60 -23.59
CA GLY A 190 5.01 23.82 -24.72
C GLY A 190 4.75 22.32 -24.63
N ALA A 191 4.18 21.84 -23.52
CA ALA A 191 3.77 20.45 -23.38
C ALA A 191 2.50 20.14 -24.20
N LYS A 192 2.39 18.90 -24.69
CA LYS A 192 1.16 18.39 -25.32
C LYS A 192 0.27 17.73 -24.28
N VAL A 193 -1.04 17.88 -24.42
CA VAL A 193 -2.03 17.28 -23.50
C VAL A 193 -2.84 16.23 -24.25
N PHE A 194 -3.03 15.05 -23.66
CA PHE A 194 -3.88 14.03 -24.23
C PHE A 194 -4.88 13.46 -23.22
N LEU A 195 -6.02 13.00 -23.71
CA LEU A 195 -7.01 12.23 -22.95
C LEU A 195 -6.93 10.76 -23.37
N LEU A 196 -6.83 9.86 -22.39
CA LEU A 196 -6.86 8.40 -22.60
C LEU A 196 -7.83 7.78 -21.59
N THR A 197 -9.00 7.35 -22.05
CA THR A 197 -10.08 6.85 -21.19
C THR A 197 -10.66 5.53 -21.67
N ASN A 198 -11.15 4.71 -20.73
CA ASN A 198 -11.83 3.44 -21.02
C ASN A 198 -13.30 3.64 -21.41
N SER A 199 -13.89 4.78 -21.06
CA SER A 199 -15.28 5.14 -21.34
C SER A 199 -15.49 5.40 -22.84
N GLU A 200 -16.69 5.10 -23.36
CA GLU A 200 -17.03 5.39 -24.76
C GLU A 200 -17.18 6.89 -25.03
N TYR A 201 -17.15 7.26 -26.32
CA TYR A 201 -17.20 8.67 -26.74
C TYR A 201 -18.45 9.41 -26.25
N CYS A 202 -19.64 8.85 -26.42
CA CYS A 202 -20.89 9.56 -26.08
C CYS A 202 -20.96 9.93 -24.58
N PHE A 203 -20.50 9.02 -23.71
CA PHE A 203 -20.42 9.29 -22.28
C PHE A 203 -19.33 10.32 -21.97
N THR A 204 -18.13 10.13 -22.57
CA THR A 204 -17.00 11.06 -22.44
C THR A 204 -17.37 12.49 -22.84
N ASP A 205 -18.05 12.67 -23.97
CA ASP A 205 -18.43 13.98 -24.49
C ASP A 205 -19.40 14.70 -23.54
N LYS A 206 -20.36 13.98 -22.92
CA LYS A 206 -21.28 14.56 -21.94
C LYS A 206 -20.60 14.95 -20.63
N ILE A 207 -19.79 14.07 -20.06
CA ILE A 207 -19.05 14.34 -18.82
C ILE A 207 -18.08 15.51 -19.03
N MET A 208 -17.29 15.47 -20.10
CA MET A 208 -16.32 16.52 -20.41
C MET A 208 -16.99 17.84 -20.78
N THR A 209 -18.14 17.83 -21.45
CA THR A 209 -18.90 19.06 -21.68
C THR A 209 -19.33 19.68 -20.35
N TYR A 210 -19.87 18.89 -19.42
CA TYR A 210 -20.25 19.38 -18.09
C TYR A 210 -19.06 19.92 -17.29
N LEU A 211 -17.91 19.23 -17.31
CA LEU A 211 -16.70 19.67 -16.60
C LEU A 211 -16.14 21.01 -17.11
N PHE A 212 -16.43 21.39 -18.36
CA PHE A 212 -15.95 22.64 -18.97
C PHE A 212 -17.06 23.68 -19.14
N ASP A 213 -18.29 23.38 -18.71
CA ASP A 213 -19.47 24.24 -18.86
C ASP A 213 -19.41 25.43 -17.90
N PHE A 214 -18.55 26.38 -18.21
CA PHE A 214 -18.41 27.67 -17.54
C PHE A 214 -18.69 28.79 -18.55
N PRO A 215 -19.14 29.98 -18.10
CA PRO A 215 -19.40 31.12 -18.99
C PRO A 215 -18.12 31.70 -19.62
N HIS A 216 -16.95 31.16 -19.28
CA HIS A 216 -15.64 31.61 -19.74
C HIS A 216 -14.75 30.44 -20.18
N GLY A 217 -13.66 30.77 -20.87
CA GLY A 217 -12.60 29.85 -21.25
C GLY A 217 -11.59 29.61 -20.11
N ALA A 218 -10.29 29.60 -20.45
CA ALA A 218 -9.22 29.42 -19.47
C ALA A 218 -9.00 30.66 -18.58
N ARG A 219 -9.44 31.82 -19.04
CA ARG A 219 -9.42 33.07 -18.29
C ARG A 219 -10.84 33.65 -18.27
N LEU A 220 -11.16 34.44 -17.25
CA LEU A 220 -12.51 35.00 -17.05
C LEU A 220 -12.95 35.93 -18.19
N ASP A 221 -11.99 36.51 -18.92
CA ASP A 221 -12.19 37.38 -20.08
C ASP A 221 -12.23 36.64 -21.42
N GLU A 222 -11.93 35.34 -21.44
CA GLU A 222 -11.99 34.52 -22.65
C GLU A 222 -13.38 33.89 -22.82
N PRO A 223 -13.90 33.77 -24.05
CA PRO A 223 -15.16 33.09 -24.30
C PRO A 223 -15.07 31.60 -23.97
N HIS A 224 -16.21 31.00 -23.63
CA HIS A 224 -16.34 29.54 -23.49
C HIS A 224 -15.80 28.80 -24.72
N ARG A 225 -15.13 27.66 -24.49
CA ARG A 225 -14.51 26.84 -25.54
C ARG A 225 -14.90 25.39 -25.37
N ASN A 226 -15.05 24.68 -26.50
CA ASN A 226 -15.28 23.25 -26.50
C ASN A 226 -14.11 22.51 -25.80
N TRP A 227 -14.45 21.55 -24.92
CA TRP A 227 -13.49 20.77 -24.13
C TRP A 227 -12.44 20.07 -25.00
N LYS A 228 -12.81 19.64 -26.22
CA LYS A 228 -11.89 18.95 -27.15
C LYS A 228 -10.70 19.83 -27.53
N SER A 229 -10.87 21.15 -27.54
CA SER A 229 -9.81 22.10 -27.91
C SER A 229 -8.70 22.25 -26.85
N TYR A 230 -8.90 21.70 -25.64
CA TYR A 230 -7.89 21.65 -24.57
C TYR A 230 -6.95 20.44 -24.69
N PHE A 231 -7.22 19.51 -25.60
CA PHE A 231 -6.42 18.31 -25.81
C PHE A 231 -5.84 18.29 -27.23
N ASP A 232 -4.56 17.93 -27.34
CA ASP A 232 -3.90 17.70 -28.62
C ASP A 232 -4.23 16.32 -29.18
N THR A 233 -4.62 15.37 -28.32
CA THR A 233 -5.09 14.03 -28.73
C THR A 233 -6.12 13.48 -27.76
N ILE A 234 -7.17 12.84 -28.28
CA ILE A 234 -8.25 12.27 -27.49
C ILE A 234 -8.45 10.82 -27.91
N VAL A 235 -8.31 9.89 -26.96
CA VAL A 235 -8.49 8.45 -27.15
C VAL A 235 -9.51 7.94 -26.13
N VAL A 236 -10.61 7.40 -26.65
CA VAL A 236 -11.69 6.73 -25.90
C VAL A 236 -11.59 5.22 -26.08
N ASP A 237 -12.39 4.45 -25.35
CA ASP A 237 -12.41 2.97 -25.43
C ASP A 237 -11.01 2.33 -25.34
N ALA A 238 -10.12 2.89 -24.54
CA ALA A 238 -8.71 2.48 -24.51
C ALA A 238 -8.52 1.02 -24.05
N ARG A 239 -9.46 0.48 -23.27
CA ARG A 239 -9.40 -0.87 -22.68
C ARG A 239 -8.14 -1.12 -21.85
N LYS A 240 -7.71 -0.14 -21.06
CA LYS A 240 -6.60 -0.31 -20.09
C LYS A 240 -6.95 -1.44 -19.11
N PRO A 241 -6.01 -2.35 -18.78
CA PRO A 241 -4.58 -2.29 -19.07
C PRO A 241 -4.14 -2.85 -20.43
N LEU A 242 -5.05 -3.43 -21.23
CA LEU A 242 -4.72 -4.04 -22.53
C LEU A 242 -4.01 -3.06 -23.46
N PHE A 243 -4.41 -1.78 -23.41
CA PHE A 243 -3.75 -0.67 -24.12
C PHE A 243 -2.23 -0.64 -23.97
N PHE A 244 -1.71 -0.92 -22.78
CA PHE A 244 -0.27 -0.88 -22.50
C PHE A 244 0.48 -2.13 -22.98
N GLY A 245 -0.25 -3.21 -23.27
CA GLY A 245 0.25 -4.44 -23.90
C GLY A 245 0.03 -4.41 -25.40
N GLU A 246 -0.69 -5.42 -25.92
CA GLU A 246 -1.03 -5.57 -27.35
C GLU A 246 -2.02 -4.51 -27.87
N GLY A 247 -2.86 -3.97 -26.99
CA GLY A 247 -3.90 -3.00 -27.32
C GLY A 247 -4.98 -3.55 -28.26
N THR A 248 -5.62 -2.65 -28.98
CA THR A 248 -6.66 -2.96 -29.97
C THR A 248 -6.44 -2.16 -31.25
N ILE A 249 -7.25 -2.41 -32.27
CA ILE A 249 -7.24 -1.64 -33.51
C ILE A 249 -7.57 -0.17 -33.20
N LEU A 250 -6.72 0.76 -33.66
CA LEU A 250 -6.99 2.20 -33.57
C LEU A 250 -8.03 2.60 -34.62
N ARG A 251 -9.13 3.18 -34.18
CA ARG A 251 -10.21 3.69 -35.05
C ARG A 251 -10.45 5.18 -34.83
N GLN A 252 -11.09 5.82 -35.80
CA GLN A 252 -11.55 7.20 -35.66
C GLN A 252 -13.04 7.22 -35.30
N VAL A 253 -13.43 8.06 -34.35
CA VAL A 253 -14.83 8.30 -33.98
C VAL A 253 -15.41 9.37 -34.90
N ASP A 254 -16.61 9.13 -35.42
CA ASP A 254 -17.45 10.19 -35.97
C ASP A 254 -18.11 10.93 -34.80
N THR A 255 -17.66 12.15 -34.53
CA THR A 255 -18.12 12.95 -33.39
C THR A 255 -19.56 13.43 -33.51
N THR A 256 -20.17 13.36 -34.71
CA THR A 256 -21.58 13.73 -34.92
C THR A 256 -22.54 12.59 -34.56
N THR A 257 -22.18 11.35 -34.90
CA THR A 257 -23.01 10.16 -34.64
C THR A 257 -22.58 9.40 -33.39
N GLY A 258 -21.33 9.59 -32.94
CA GLY A 258 -20.66 8.79 -31.92
C GLY A 258 -20.21 7.40 -32.38
N ALA A 259 -20.45 7.04 -33.65
CA ALA A 259 -20.08 5.75 -34.20
C ALA A 259 -18.60 5.70 -34.58
N LEU A 260 -18.04 4.48 -34.60
CA LEU A 260 -16.68 4.27 -35.10
C LEU A 260 -16.68 4.22 -36.63
N LYS A 261 -15.82 5.02 -37.27
CA LYS A 261 -15.61 4.93 -38.71
C LYS A 261 -15.05 3.54 -39.07
N ILE A 262 -15.43 3.05 -40.23
CA ILE A 262 -15.01 1.74 -40.73
C ILE A 262 -13.54 1.82 -41.15
N GLY A 263 -12.75 0.86 -40.67
CA GLY A 263 -11.32 0.71 -40.99
C GLY A 263 -10.40 1.08 -39.83
N THR A 264 -9.11 0.80 -40.02
CA THR A 264 -8.03 1.18 -39.10
C THR A 264 -7.54 2.57 -39.47
N HIS A 265 -7.38 3.45 -38.47
CA HIS A 265 -6.78 4.76 -38.70
C HIS A 265 -5.26 4.60 -38.91
N MET A 266 -4.78 4.94 -40.11
CA MET A 266 -3.36 4.86 -40.49
C MET A 266 -2.70 6.23 -40.69
N GLY A 267 -3.46 7.31 -40.53
CA GLY A 267 -2.97 8.68 -40.73
C GLY A 267 -2.35 9.30 -39.49
N PRO A 268 -1.78 10.51 -39.59
CA PRO A 268 -1.34 11.26 -38.42
C PRO A 268 -2.51 11.60 -37.49
N LEU A 269 -2.23 11.84 -36.22
CA LEU A 269 -3.21 12.36 -35.27
C LEU A 269 -3.54 13.81 -35.63
N GLN A 270 -4.82 14.11 -35.78
CA GLN A 270 -5.32 15.45 -36.11
C GLN A 270 -5.95 16.09 -34.89
N LYS A 271 -5.79 17.42 -34.76
CA LYS A 271 -6.43 18.19 -33.70
C LYS A 271 -7.95 18.06 -33.78
N GLU A 272 -8.59 18.04 -32.62
CA GLU A 272 -10.06 17.95 -32.44
C GLU A 272 -10.72 16.68 -33.01
N GLN A 273 -9.92 15.73 -33.53
CA GLN A 273 -10.39 14.39 -33.84
C GLN A 273 -10.32 13.50 -32.61
N VAL A 274 -11.23 12.53 -32.58
CA VAL A 274 -11.33 11.57 -31.49
C VAL A 274 -11.04 10.17 -32.03
N TYR A 275 -10.22 9.43 -31.29
CA TYR A 275 -9.81 8.08 -31.62
C TYR A 275 -10.36 7.10 -30.60
N SER A 276 -10.50 5.84 -31.00
CA SER A 276 -11.02 4.76 -30.15
C SER A 276 -10.08 3.56 -30.22
N GLY A 277 -9.81 2.96 -29.05
CA GLY A 277 -8.93 1.80 -28.92
C GLY A 277 -7.45 2.14 -29.10
N GLY A 278 -6.75 1.36 -29.92
CA GLY A 278 -5.32 1.50 -30.16
C GLY A 278 -4.46 0.79 -29.12
N SER A 279 -3.15 1.03 -29.22
CA SER A 279 -2.14 0.55 -28.28
C SER A 279 -1.18 1.67 -27.91
N CYS A 280 -0.47 1.50 -26.80
CA CYS A 280 0.54 2.45 -26.35
C CYS A 280 1.67 2.62 -27.38
N ASP A 281 2.04 1.58 -28.13
CA ASP A 281 3.09 1.65 -29.15
C ASP A 281 2.68 2.59 -30.29
N VAL A 282 1.50 2.34 -30.87
CA VAL A 282 0.94 3.18 -31.94
C VAL A 282 0.75 4.61 -31.44
N PHE A 283 0.26 4.77 -30.22
CA PHE A 283 0.05 6.09 -29.63
C PHE A 283 1.37 6.86 -29.46
N THR A 284 2.40 6.22 -28.92
CA THR A 284 3.73 6.80 -28.66
C THR A 284 4.40 7.24 -29.97
N GLU A 285 4.30 6.42 -31.03
CA GLU A 285 4.78 6.75 -32.36
C GLU A 285 4.07 7.98 -32.93
N LEU A 286 2.74 8.03 -32.83
CA LEU A 286 1.93 9.11 -33.38
C LEU A 286 2.11 10.45 -32.64
N ILE A 287 2.33 10.45 -31.32
CA ILE A 287 2.57 11.69 -30.55
C ILE A 287 4.02 12.17 -30.64
N GLY A 288 4.96 11.27 -30.96
CA GLY A 288 6.39 11.54 -31.05
C GLY A 288 7.08 11.76 -29.70
N ALA A 289 6.62 11.10 -28.63
CA ALA A 289 7.18 11.21 -27.29
C ALA A 289 7.76 9.87 -26.83
N LYS A 290 8.79 9.85 -25.99
CA LYS A 290 9.30 8.62 -25.36
C LYS A 290 8.69 8.45 -23.97
N GLY A 291 8.85 7.26 -23.37
CA GLY A 291 8.21 6.97 -22.08
C GLY A 291 8.52 8.00 -20.97
N LYS A 292 9.77 8.43 -20.83
CA LYS A 292 10.16 9.43 -19.80
C LYS A 292 9.66 10.85 -20.09
N ASP A 293 9.19 11.12 -21.31
CA ASP A 293 8.62 12.41 -21.71
C ASP A 293 7.13 12.50 -21.35
N VAL A 294 6.50 11.36 -20.99
CA VAL A 294 5.08 11.25 -20.67
C VAL A 294 4.88 11.19 -19.15
N LEU A 295 4.09 12.13 -18.63
CA LEU A 295 3.49 12.03 -17.30
C LEU A 295 2.04 11.60 -17.43
N TYR A 296 1.74 10.35 -17.08
CA TYR A 296 0.39 9.81 -17.10
C TYR A 296 -0.29 9.94 -15.73
N VAL A 297 -1.46 10.56 -15.73
CA VAL A 297 -2.25 10.86 -14.53
C VAL A 297 -3.49 9.97 -14.51
N GLY A 298 -3.69 9.20 -13.44
CA GLY A 298 -4.80 8.26 -13.31
C GLY A 298 -5.06 7.83 -11.86
N ASP A 299 -6.24 7.31 -11.58
CA ASP A 299 -6.65 6.82 -10.25
C ASP A 299 -6.44 5.31 -10.05
N HIS A 300 -6.41 4.56 -11.16
CA HIS A 300 -6.32 3.11 -11.11
C HIS A 300 -4.86 2.63 -10.92
N ILE A 301 -4.50 2.29 -9.68
CA ILE A 301 -3.13 1.88 -9.31
C ILE A 301 -2.56 0.75 -10.18
N PHE A 302 -3.38 -0.23 -10.57
CA PHE A 302 -2.93 -1.32 -11.43
C PHE A 302 -2.98 -0.96 -12.92
N GLY A 303 -4.17 -0.58 -13.40
CA GLY A 303 -4.42 -0.38 -14.82
C GLY A 303 -3.68 0.81 -15.42
N ASP A 304 -3.55 1.90 -14.66
CA ASP A 304 -3.00 3.16 -15.14
C ASP A 304 -1.56 3.38 -14.71
N ILE A 305 -1.22 3.04 -13.47
CA ILE A 305 0.09 3.36 -12.87
C ILE A 305 1.06 2.19 -13.02
N LEU A 306 0.77 1.02 -12.46
CA LEU A 306 1.69 -0.12 -12.47
C LEU A 306 2.02 -0.58 -13.90
N LYS A 307 1.02 -0.73 -14.77
CA LYS A 307 1.21 -1.24 -16.14
C LYS A 307 1.94 -0.24 -17.03
N SER A 308 1.63 1.05 -16.96
CA SER A 308 2.34 2.08 -17.72
C SER A 308 3.80 2.22 -17.27
N LYS A 309 4.07 2.15 -15.96
CA LYS A 309 5.42 2.19 -15.39
C LYS A 309 6.26 0.97 -15.78
N LYS A 310 5.74 -0.25 -15.53
CA LYS A 310 6.51 -1.50 -15.74
C LYS A 310 6.73 -1.82 -17.21
N ILE A 311 5.72 -1.63 -18.07
CA ILE A 311 5.80 -2.07 -19.45
C ILE A 311 6.45 -1.01 -20.33
N ARG A 312 6.18 0.28 -20.07
CA ARG A 312 6.54 1.37 -21.00
C ARG A 312 7.45 2.44 -20.39
N GLY A 313 7.71 2.40 -19.09
CA GLY A 313 8.57 3.37 -18.41
C GLY A 313 8.01 4.79 -18.39
N TRP A 314 6.68 4.95 -18.47
CA TRP A 314 6.02 6.24 -18.33
C TRP A 314 6.22 6.81 -16.92
N ARG A 315 6.29 8.14 -16.79
CA ARG A 315 6.20 8.80 -15.49
C ARG A 315 4.75 8.78 -15.04
N THR A 316 4.53 8.62 -13.74
CA THR A 316 3.20 8.32 -13.21
C THR A 316 2.77 9.27 -12.11
N PHE A 317 1.54 9.76 -12.19
CA PHE A 317 0.88 10.51 -11.13
C PHE A 317 -0.41 9.76 -10.74
N LEU A 318 -0.45 9.24 -9.52
CA LEU A 318 -1.64 8.59 -8.96
C LEU A 318 -2.59 9.60 -8.30
N ILE A 319 -3.87 9.58 -8.68
CA ILE A 319 -4.92 10.32 -7.99
C ILE A 319 -5.58 9.42 -6.93
N VAL A 320 -5.62 9.92 -5.70
CA VAL A 320 -6.20 9.22 -4.54
C VAL A 320 -7.21 10.17 -3.86
N PRO A 321 -8.46 10.25 -4.35
CA PRO A 321 -9.45 11.19 -3.82
C PRO A 321 -9.67 11.07 -2.31
N GLU A 322 -9.56 9.85 -1.76
CA GLU A 322 -9.70 9.57 -0.33
C GLU A 322 -8.63 10.27 0.53
N LEU A 323 -7.51 10.69 -0.09
CA LEU A 323 -6.38 11.30 0.62
C LEU A 323 -6.78 12.57 1.38
N VAL A 324 -7.81 13.31 0.95
CA VAL A 324 -8.30 14.49 1.69
C VAL A 324 -8.78 14.10 3.09
N GLN A 325 -9.62 13.07 3.17
CA GLN A 325 -10.14 12.58 4.45
C GLN A 325 -9.04 11.88 5.25
N GLU A 326 -8.20 11.08 4.59
CA GLU A 326 -7.06 10.41 5.23
C GLU A 326 -6.10 11.39 5.90
N LEU A 327 -5.78 12.52 5.25
CA LEU A 327 -4.91 13.56 5.81
C LEU A 327 -5.55 14.27 6.99
N HIS A 328 -6.86 14.53 6.92
CA HIS A 328 -7.60 15.14 8.02
C HIS A 328 -7.56 14.25 9.27
N VAL A 329 -7.94 12.97 9.14
CA VAL A 329 -7.90 12.01 10.24
C VAL A 329 -6.47 11.79 10.74
N TRP A 330 -5.49 11.66 9.85
CA TRP A 330 -4.08 11.50 10.22
C TRP A 330 -3.56 12.66 11.07
N THR A 331 -3.91 13.90 10.70
CA THR A 331 -3.51 15.09 11.45
C THR A 331 -4.20 15.13 12.81
N ASP A 332 -5.51 14.91 12.84
CA ASP A 332 -6.33 14.98 14.05
C ASP A 332 -6.00 13.86 15.06
N LYS A 333 -5.58 12.69 14.56
CA LYS A 333 -5.30 11.48 15.36
C LYS A 333 -3.81 11.13 15.42
N CYS A 334 -2.91 12.04 15.04
CA CYS A 334 -1.47 11.80 15.01
C CYS A 334 -0.89 11.32 16.35
N GLN A 335 -1.52 11.69 17.47
CA GLN A 335 -1.14 11.25 18.81
C GLN A 335 -1.27 9.73 19.00
N LEU A 336 -2.29 9.09 18.42
CA LEU A 336 -2.45 7.63 18.50
C LEU A 336 -1.31 6.92 17.76
N PHE A 337 -0.87 7.48 16.63
CA PHE A 337 0.25 6.92 15.89
C PHE A 337 1.59 7.12 16.64
N ALA A 338 1.79 8.28 17.26
CA ALA A 338 2.97 8.53 18.10
C ALA A 338 3.01 7.60 19.33
N GLU A 339 1.87 7.36 19.96
CA GLU A 339 1.72 6.39 21.04
C GLU A 339 2.07 4.97 20.56
N LEU A 340 1.51 4.55 19.42
CA LEU A 340 1.81 3.25 18.82
C LEU A 340 3.32 3.09 18.54
N GLN A 341 3.96 4.11 17.97
CA GLN A 341 5.39 4.10 17.72
C GLN A 341 6.20 4.00 19.01
N SER A 342 5.78 4.68 20.08
CA SER A 342 6.41 4.57 21.40
C SER A 342 6.26 3.16 21.98
N LEU A 343 5.09 2.53 21.82
CA LEU A 343 4.83 1.17 22.28
C LEU A 343 5.69 0.15 21.52
N ASP A 344 5.82 0.30 20.20
CA ASP A 344 6.68 -0.55 19.35
C ASP A 344 8.16 -0.43 19.74
N VAL A 345 8.64 0.79 20.04
CA VAL A 345 10.01 1.01 20.53
C VAL A 345 10.22 0.36 21.89
N MET A 346 9.28 0.55 22.83
CA MET A 346 9.35 -0.10 24.15
C MET A 346 9.37 -1.62 24.03
N LEU A 347 8.60 -2.19 23.09
CA LEU A 347 8.60 -3.63 22.83
C LEU A 347 9.99 -4.08 22.37
N GLY A 348 10.61 -3.34 21.46
CA GLY A 348 11.98 -3.58 21.01
C GLY A 348 13.01 -3.50 22.14
N GLU A 349 12.87 -2.56 23.07
CA GLU A 349 13.76 -2.45 24.24
C GLU A 349 13.57 -3.59 25.25
N MET A 350 12.35 -4.11 25.44
CA MET A 350 12.11 -5.24 26.33
C MET A 350 12.82 -6.52 25.87
N TYR A 351 12.93 -6.72 24.56
CA TYR A 351 13.68 -7.84 24.00
C TYR A 351 15.21 -7.66 24.09
N LYS A 352 15.71 -6.48 24.51
CA LYS A 352 17.12 -6.32 24.84
C LYS A 352 17.35 -6.74 26.30
N PRO A 353 18.27 -7.69 26.58
CA PRO A 353 18.58 -8.09 27.94
C PRO A 353 19.10 -6.89 28.72
N THR A 354 18.52 -6.67 29.89
CA THR A 354 18.92 -5.61 30.80
C THR A 354 20.32 -5.89 31.32
N LEU A 355 21.26 -4.96 31.15
CA LEU A 355 22.57 -5.02 31.80
C LEU A 355 22.36 -5.03 33.32
N VAL A 356 22.40 -6.19 33.96
CA VAL A 356 22.53 -6.28 35.42
C VAL A 356 24.00 -6.01 35.74
N PRO A 357 24.35 -4.93 36.47
CA PRO A 357 25.72 -4.74 36.92
C PRO A 357 25.99 -5.80 37.98
N HIS A 358 26.77 -6.82 37.66
CA HIS A 358 27.37 -7.65 38.70
C HIS A 358 28.38 -6.79 39.45
N THR A 359 28.02 -6.34 40.65
CA THR A 359 28.96 -5.75 41.59
C THR A 359 29.98 -6.82 41.98
N ILE A 360 31.17 -6.76 41.39
CA ILE A 360 32.28 -7.64 41.77
C ILE A 360 32.75 -7.18 43.16
N HIS A 361 32.44 -7.97 44.19
CA HIS A 361 33.12 -7.89 45.47
C HIS A 361 34.55 -8.43 45.29
N CYS A 362 35.54 -7.55 45.35
CA CYS A 362 36.94 -7.96 45.45
C CYS A 362 37.23 -8.32 46.91
N ASP A 363 37.39 -9.62 47.20
CA ASP A 363 37.99 -10.08 48.44
C ASP A 363 39.52 -9.97 48.33
N ASP A 364 40.08 -9.06 49.12
CA ASP A 364 41.52 -8.91 49.35
C ASP A 364 42.03 -10.03 50.27
N SER A 365 42.62 -11.08 49.71
CA SER A 365 43.64 -11.86 50.42
C SER A 365 44.59 -12.62 49.49
N ASN A 366 45.76 -12.02 49.29
CA ASN A 366 47.11 -12.62 49.41
C ASN A 366 47.35 -14.03 48.81
N THR A 367 48.19 -14.12 47.76
CA THR A 367 49.43 -14.94 47.76
C THR A 367 50.27 -14.78 46.47
N GLN A 368 51.41 -14.12 46.65
CA GLN A 368 52.74 -14.28 46.03
C GLN A 368 52.91 -15.01 44.67
N THR A 369 53.41 -14.26 43.69
CA THR A 369 54.15 -14.74 42.49
C THR A 369 55.50 -15.37 42.84
N PRO A 370 56.09 -16.15 41.91
CA PRO A 370 57.43 -15.79 41.46
C PRO A 370 57.57 -15.75 39.93
N VAL A 371 58.27 -14.70 39.51
CA VAL A 371 58.73 -14.38 38.15
C VAL A 371 60.01 -15.14 37.87
N HIS A 372 60.09 -15.86 36.74
CA HIS A 372 61.38 -16.19 36.12
C HIS A 372 61.25 -16.31 34.59
N THR A 373 62.03 -15.44 33.92
CA THR A 373 62.74 -15.60 32.63
C THR A 373 61.95 -15.84 31.34
N LEU A 374 62.04 -14.88 30.40
CA LEU A 374 62.63 -15.09 29.07
C LEU A 374 62.72 -13.76 28.29
N ASP A 375 63.80 -13.01 28.55
CA ASP A 375 64.38 -12.07 27.59
C ASP A 375 65.23 -12.88 26.59
N THR A 376 64.68 -13.20 25.42
CA THR A 376 65.44 -13.47 24.19
C THR A 376 64.46 -13.72 23.03
N GLN A 377 64.17 -12.69 22.23
CA GLN A 377 63.90 -12.75 20.77
C GLN A 377 63.36 -11.40 20.25
N VAL A 378 64.14 -10.34 20.44
CA VAL A 378 64.04 -9.13 19.59
C VAL A 378 65.38 -9.04 18.85
N ASN A 379 65.43 -9.62 17.65
CA ASN A 379 66.34 -9.29 16.54
C ASN A 379 66.38 -10.44 15.51
N SER A 380 65.43 -10.48 14.58
CA SER A 380 65.64 -11.02 13.22
C SER A 380 64.36 -10.90 12.37
N LEU A 381 64.01 -9.69 11.92
CA LEU A 381 62.97 -9.50 10.89
C LEU A 381 63.26 -8.27 10.00
N ASP A 382 64.53 -8.01 9.73
CA ASP A 382 65.00 -7.10 8.67
C ASP A 382 65.92 -7.87 7.71
N THR A 383 65.33 -8.74 6.88
CA THR A 383 65.90 -9.27 5.63
C THR A 383 64.88 -10.24 5.04
N LEU A 384 64.04 -9.80 4.10
CA LEU A 384 63.48 -10.58 2.97
C LEU A 384 62.41 -9.75 2.23
N VAL A 385 62.80 -8.58 1.75
CA VAL A 385 62.15 -7.92 0.60
C VAL A 385 63.20 -7.84 -0.48
N HIS A 386 63.35 -8.91 -1.27
CA HIS A 386 63.78 -8.89 -2.67
C HIS A 386 63.87 -10.31 -3.25
N ASN A 387 63.49 -10.40 -4.54
CA ASN A 387 63.61 -11.51 -5.50
C ASN A 387 62.37 -12.45 -5.56
N SER A 388 61.43 -12.28 -6.49
CA SER A 388 61.45 -12.38 -7.98
C SER A 388 61.19 -13.80 -8.51
N ASP A 389 60.22 -13.84 -9.43
CA ASP A 389 59.97 -14.80 -10.52
C ASP A 389 59.49 -16.23 -10.23
N TRP A 390 58.25 -16.51 -10.63
CA TRP A 390 57.82 -17.81 -11.13
C TRP A 390 57.09 -17.63 -12.48
N GLY A 391 57.73 -18.11 -13.54
CA GLY A 391 57.34 -17.94 -14.94
C GLY A 391 56.23 -18.89 -15.43
N LEU A 392 55.54 -18.42 -16.46
CA LEU A 392 54.65 -19.16 -17.36
C LEU A 392 55.44 -19.89 -18.45
N PRO A 393 54.90 -20.96 -19.06
CA PRO A 393 55.23 -21.36 -20.41
C PRO A 393 54.09 -21.08 -21.41
N ASP A 394 54.49 -20.64 -22.60
CA ASP A 394 53.67 -20.35 -23.78
C ASP A 394 53.07 -21.61 -24.46
N SER A 395 51.87 -21.46 -25.02
CA SER A 395 51.62 -21.47 -26.48
C SER A 395 50.27 -22.09 -26.92
N LEU A 396 49.70 -21.43 -27.94
CA LEU A 396 48.84 -21.93 -29.04
C LEU A 396 47.30 -22.01 -28.89
N ALA A 397 46.69 -21.24 -29.81
CA ALA A 397 45.55 -21.57 -30.68
C ALA A 397 44.10 -21.24 -30.22
N GLU A 398 43.63 -20.11 -30.75
CA GLU A 398 42.48 -19.98 -31.66
C GLU A 398 41.19 -20.81 -31.50
N ASN A 399 40.08 -20.08 -31.73
CA ASN A 399 38.83 -20.46 -32.41
C ASN A 399 37.58 -20.86 -31.60
N GLN A 400 36.60 -19.96 -31.73
CA GLN A 400 35.24 -20.17 -32.26
C GLN A 400 34.09 -20.73 -31.39
N ARG A 401 32.99 -19.98 -31.51
CA ARG A 401 31.57 -20.39 -31.71
C ARG A 401 30.87 -21.04 -30.51
N ASN A 402 29.87 -20.35 -29.96
CA ASN A 402 28.45 -20.34 -30.35
C ASN A 402 27.65 -21.52 -29.76
N GLU A 403 26.59 -21.11 -29.06
CA GLU A 403 25.23 -21.66 -29.13
C GLU A 403 24.79 -22.83 -28.23
N HIS A 404 23.74 -22.49 -27.48
CA HIS A 404 22.47 -23.21 -27.33
C HIS A 404 22.35 -24.45 -26.39
N THR A 405 21.58 -24.22 -25.30
CA THR A 405 20.43 -25.00 -24.80
C THR A 405 20.49 -26.54 -24.79
N TRP A 406 20.22 -27.17 -23.63
CA TRP A 406 18.95 -27.88 -23.31
C TRP A 406 19.08 -28.79 -22.04
N LEU A 407 18.03 -28.71 -21.21
CA LEU A 407 17.39 -29.72 -20.34
C LEU A 407 18.18 -30.87 -19.65
N SER A 408 18.01 -30.88 -18.32
CA SER A 408 17.56 -31.99 -17.45
C SER A 408 18.17 -33.40 -17.61
N LEU A 409 18.94 -33.82 -16.61
CA LEU A 409 18.97 -35.21 -16.14
C LEU A 409 19.22 -35.25 -14.62
N SER A 410 18.25 -35.84 -13.93
CA SER A 410 18.30 -36.27 -12.53
C SER A 410 19.21 -37.49 -12.37
N THR A 411 20.26 -37.38 -11.56
CA THR A 411 20.93 -38.55 -10.98
C THR A 411 21.43 -38.20 -9.57
N CYS A 412 20.95 -38.95 -8.58
CA CYS A 412 21.34 -38.85 -7.18
C CYS A 412 22.85 -39.07 -6.98
N LEU A 413 23.57 -38.07 -6.46
CA LEU A 413 24.85 -38.23 -5.79
C LEU A 413 24.85 -37.36 -4.51
N ARG A 414 25.21 -37.97 -3.38
CA ARG A 414 25.27 -37.36 -2.05
C ARG A 414 26.16 -36.11 -2.04
N PRO A 415 25.81 -35.03 -1.31
CA PRO A 415 26.74 -33.94 -1.08
C PRO A 415 27.89 -34.40 -0.16
N PRO A 416 29.14 -33.95 -0.42
CA PRO A 416 30.26 -34.13 0.49
C PRO A 416 30.09 -33.28 1.75
N ARG A 417 30.64 -33.76 2.86
CA ARG A 417 30.60 -33.10 4.18
C ARG A 417 31.19 -31.68 4.11
N PRO A 418 30.65 -30.70 4.85
CA PRO A 418 31.27 -29.39 4.98
C PRO A 418 32.64 -29.51 5.67
N PRO A 419 33.64 -28.73 5.25
CA PRO A 419 34.93 -28.67 5.92
C PRO A 419 34.76 -28.08 7.33
N THR A 420 35.45 -28.69 8.29
CA THR A 420 35.66 -28.20 9.65
C THR A 420 36.02 -26.71 9.66
N PRO A 421 35.43 -25.88 10.56
CA PRO A 421 35.82 -24.50 10.68
C PRO A 421 37.27 -24.42 11.15
N LEU A 422 38.10 -23.70 10.38
CA LEU A 422 39.34 -23.12 10.88
C LEU A 422 38.98 -22.28 12.10
N SER A 423 39.50 -22.68 13.26
CA SER A 423 39.49 -21.89 14.48
C SER A 423 40.17 -20.55 14.20
N LEU A 424 39.37 -19.50 14.00
CA LEU A 424 39.81 -18.13 14.20
C LEU A 424 40.20 -18.00 15.68
N LEU A 425 41.49 -18.15 15.94
CA LEU A 425 42.13 -17.72 17.18
C LEU A 425 41.87 -16.21 17.34
N ILE A 426 40.81 -15.87 18.05
CA ILE A 426 40.65 -14.54 18.63
C ILE A 426 41.73 -14.44 19.72
N PRO A 427 42.66 -13.47 19.65
CA PRO A 427 43.58 -13.27 20.75
C PRO A 427 42.76 -12.84 21.97
N GLN A 428 42.91 -13.54 23.09
CA GLN A 428 42.50 -13.02 24.39
C GLN A 428 43.41 -11.84 24.74
N SER A 429 43.13 -10.66 24.19
CA SER A 429 43.72 -9.42 24.64
C SER A 429 43.05 -9.05 25.96
N SER A 430 43.80 -9.18 27.05
CA SER A 430 43.41 -8.64 28.36
C SER A 430 43.09 -7.15 28.25
N GLU A 431 42.18 -6.63 29.09
CA GLU A 431 41.74 -5.22 29.16
C GLU A 431 42.88 -4.18 29.14
N LYS A 432 44.12 -4.59 29.43
CA LYS A 432 45.30 -3.72 29.42
C LYS A 432 45.71 -3.24 28.03
N ASP A 433 45.43 -3.99 26.96
CA ASP A 433 45.88 -3.61 25.60
C ASP A 433 44.96 -2.56 24.95
N ALA A 434 43.66 -2.56 25.29
CA ALA A 434 42.74 -1.52 24.83
C ALA A 434 43.01 -0.15 25.51
N ALA A 435 43.53 -0.17 26.74
CA ALA A 435 43.93 1.04 27.46
C ALA A 435 45.21 1.68 26.90
N TYR A 436 46.12 0.90 26.31
CA TYR A 436 47.39 1.41 25.79
C TYR A 436 47.26 2.14 24.44
N LEU A 437 46.22 1.84 23.66
CA LEU A 437 45.92 2.54 22.40
C LEU A 437 45.21 3.90 22.60
N LEU A 438 44.89 4.29 23.84
CA LEU A 438 44.14 5.51 24.18
C LEU A 438 45.02 6.74 24.51
N ASP A 439 46.35 6.65 24.45
CA ASP A 439 47.24 7.78 24.78
C ASP A 439 47.77 8.55 23.56
N LYS A 440 47.32 8.22 22.34
CA LYS A 440 47.59 9.05 21.16
C LYS A 440 46.29 9.36 20.43
N GLU A 441 46.04 10.65 20.30
CA GLU A 441 44.90 11.30 19.63
C GLU A 441 43.67 11.54 20.52
N GLY A 442 43.61 12.77 21.03
CA GLY A 442 42.57 13.27 21.93
C GLY A 442 41.20 13.47 21.26
N ASN A 443 40.49 12.39 20.97
CA ASN A 443 39.08 12.43 20.58
C ASN A 443 38.22 11.56 21.52
N ARG A 444 37.99 12.06 22.73
CA ARG A 444 37.31 11.34 23.82
C ARG A 444 35.79 11.20 23.66
N SER A 445 35.16 11.83 22.67
CA SER A 445 33.71 11.79 22.47
C SER A 445 33.25 10.70 21.49
N ALA A 446 34.00 10.44 20.41
CA ALA A 446 33.63 9.43 19.41
C ALA A 446 33.86 7.98 19.88
N ALA A 447 34.92 7.74 20.67
CA ALA A 447 35.23 6.41 21.21
C ALA A 447 34.22 5.96 22.29
N ARG A 448 33.65 6.90 23.04
CA ARG A 448 32.69 6.60 24.13
C ARG A 448 31.35 6.05 23.61
N VAL A 449 30.85 6.61 22.49
CA VAL A 449 29.61 6.17 21.84
C VAL A 449 29.77 4.78 21.21
N ASN A 450 30.94 4.47 20.66
CA ASN A 450 31.21 3.15 20.08
C ASN A 450 31.38 2.05 21.13
N ILE A 451 31.92 2.38 22.32
CA ILE A 451 32.06 1.43 23.42
C ILE A 451 30.71 1.16 24.12
N GLU A 452 29.86 2.17 24.31
CA GLU A 452 28.49 1.97 24.83
C GLU A 452 27.65 1.09 23.89
N SER A 453 27.75 1.33 22.57
CA SER A 453 27.03 0.52 21.57
C SER A 453 27.56 -0.92 21.49
N ALA A 454 28.86 -1.12 21.69
CA ALA A 454 29.48 -2.46 21.70
C ALA A 454 29.17 -3.24 23.00
N LEU A 455 29.10 -2.56 24.15
CA LEU A 455 28.72 -3.17 25.44
C LEU A 455 27.25 -3.59 25.49
N VAL A 456 26.35 -2.88 24.80
CA VAL A 456 24.93 -3.28 24.65
C VAL A 456 24.79 -4.63 23.94
N LEU A 457 25.71 -4.97 23.03
CA LEU A 457 25.72 -6.23 22.29
C LEU A 457 26.42 -7.40 23.00
N LEU A 458 27.19 -7.13 24.06
CA LEU A 458 28.05 -8.13 24.68
C LEU A 458 27.30 -9.20 25.50
N ASN A 459 26.04 -8.95 25.86
CA ASN A 459 25.14 -9.92 26.50
C ASN A 459 23.86 -10.20 25.68
N LEU A 460 23.82 -9.79 24.41
CA LEU A 460 22.76 -10.07 23.43
C LEU A 460 23.01 -11.40 22.71
N ASP A 461 23.48 -12.42 23.43
CA ASP A 461 23.77 -13.70 22.81
C ASP A 461 22.54 -14.64 22.84
N SER A 462 22.57 -15.65 21.97
CA SER A 462 21.53 -16.69 21.90
C SER A 462 21.45 -17.56 23.17
N SER A 463 22.20 -17.23 24.23
CA SER A 463 22.25 -17.96 25.49
C SER A 463 21.18 -17.49 26.49
N THR A 464 20.57 -16.31 26.28
CA THR A 464 19.49 -15.79 27.14
C THR A 464 18.23 -16.65 26.99
N LYS A 465 17.77 -17.24 28.10
CA LYS A 465 16.57 -18.11 28.15
C LYS A 465 15.35 -17.45 28.80
N GLU A 466 15.51 -16.26 29.36
CA GLU A 466 14.41 -15.53 30.00
C GLU A 466 13.67 -14.68 28.96
N LYS A 467 12.38 -15.00 28.75
CA LYS A 467 11.48 -14.24 27.89
C LYS A 467 10.80 -13.16 28.74
N PRO A 468 10.91 -11.86 28.38
CA PRO A 468 10.21 -10.80 29.10
C PRO A 468 8.69 -10.94 28.94
N ASP A 469 7.93 -10.64 29.99
CA ASP A 469 6.46 -10.57 29.92
C ASP A 469 6.03 -9.31 29.15
N ILE A 470 5.50 -9.51 27.96
CA ILE A 470 5.06 -8.46 27.02
C ILE A 470 3.53 -8.38 26.91
N SER A 471 2.77 -9.16 27.68
CA SER A 471 1.34 -9.34 27.44
C SER A 471 0.56 -8.03 27.63
N LYS A 472 0.93 -7.20 28.62
CA LYS A 472 0.36 -5.86 28.81
C LYS A 472 0.66 -4.93 27.63
N LEU A 473 1.90 -4.93 27.14
CA LEU A 473 2.32 -4.07 26.05
C LEU A 473 1.64 -4.45 24.74
N ARG A 474 1.52 -5.77 24.46
CA ARG A 474 0.78 -6.30 23.31
C ARG A 474 -0.70 -5.91 23.33
N VAL A 475 -1.35 -5.90 24.50
CA VAL A 475 -2.73 -5.41 24.65
C VAL A 475 -2.80 -3.92 24.35
N SER A 476 -1.89 -3.10 24.88
CA SER A 476 -1.87 -1.66 24.60
C SER A 476 -1.67 -1.36 23.10
N ILE A 477 -0.73 -2.04 22.42
CA ILE A 477 -0.50 -1.91 20.98
C ILE A 477 -1.79 -2.19 20.21
N ARG A 478 -2.47 -3.28 20.58
CA ARG A 478 -3.74 -3.71 19.98
C ARG A 478 -4.85 -2.66 20.14
N ASP A 479 -4.99 -2.13 21.34
CA ASP A 479 -6.01 -1.15 21.69
C ASP A 479 -5.81 0.16 20.92
N VAL A 480 -4.55 0.62 20.86
CA VAL A 480 -4.19 1.83 20.13
C VAL A 480 -4.38 1.64 18.63
N THR A 481 -3.95 0.51 18.05
CA THR A 481 -4.22 0.16 16.65
C THR A 481 -5.72 0.23 16.37
N HIS A 482 -6.54 -0.46 17.17
CA HIS A 482 -7.97 -0.55 16.91
C HIS A 482 -8.66 0.83 16.98
N LYS A 483 -8.31 1.64 17.99
CA LYS A 483 -8.80 3.02 18.11
C LYS A 483 -8.37 3.89 16.92
N MET A 484 -7.13 3.73 16.45
CA MET A 484 -6.61 4.47 15.32
C MET A 484 -7.33 4.07 14.03
N ASP A 485 -7.46 2.78 13.75
CA ASP A 485 -8.11 2.27 12.56
C ASP A 485 -9.60 2.69 12.50
N LEU A 486 -10.35 2.54 13.61
CA LEU A 486 -11.75 2.97 13.66
C LEU A 486 -11.97 4.47 13.43
N SER A 487 -10.94 5.30 13.58
CA SER A 487 -11.04 6.73 13.26
C SER A 487 -11.19 7.00 11.75
N TYR A 488 -10.84 6.04 10.89
CA TYR A 488 -10.98 6.12 9.43
C TYR A 488 -12.28 5.48 8.91
N GLY A 489 -12.75 4.43 9.59
CA GLY A 489 -13.88 3.60 9.18
C GLY A 489 -13.74 2.18 9.71
N MET A 490 -14.71 1.31 9.46
CA MET A 490 -14.70 -0.06 10.00
C MET A 490 -13.53 -0.90 9.46
N MET A 491 -13.12 -0.68 8.20
CA MET A 491 -11.96 -1.36 7.59
C MET A 491 -10.64 -0.57 7.76
N GLY A 492 -10.64 0.52 8.53
CA GLY A 492 -9.46 1.35 8.80
C GLY A 492 -8.95 2.16 7.60
N SER A 493 -7.76 2.74 7.74
CA SER A 493 -7.10 3.56 6.71
C SER A 493 -6.81 2.77 5.44
N LEU A 494 -6.89 3.41 4.27
CA LEU A 494 -6.44 2.90 2.98
C LEU A 494 -4.96 2.51 3.01
N PHE A 495 -4.13 3.23 3.77
CA PHE A 495 -2.68 3.10 3.73
C PHE A 495 -2.10 2.15 4.77
N ARG A 496 -2.81 1.89 5.86
CA ARG A 496 -2.28 1.11 6.99
C ARG A 496 -3.35 0.46 7.85
N SER A 497 -2.91 -0.50 8.64
CA SER A 497 -3.55 -0.89 9.90
C SER A 497 -2.47 -0.78 10.97
N GLY A 498 -2.69 0.06 11.97
CA GLY A 498 -1.65 0.33 12.97
C GLY A 498 -0.32 0.79 12.35
N SER A 499 0.77 0.14 12.75
CA SER A 499 2.12 0.38 12.24
C SER A 499 2.39 -0.28 10.88
N ARG A 500 1.50 -1.17 10.41
CA ARG A 500 1.70 -1.97 9.19
C ARG A 500 1.07 -1.32 7.96
N GLN A 501 1.85 -1.20 6.89
CA GLN A 501 1.37 -0.67 5.62
C GLN A 501 0.52 -1.69 4.85
N THR A 502 -0.49 -1.21 4.14
CA THR A 502 -1.32 -2.05 3.27
C THR A 502 -0.61 -2.39 1.96
N PHE A 503 -1.11 -3.42 1.28
CA PHE A 503 -0.75 -3.77 -0.08
C PHE A 503 -0.89 -2.54 -1.01
N PHE A 504 -2.00 -1.81 -0.90
CA PHE A 504 -2.22 -0.58 -1.68
C PHE A 504 -1.10 0.45 -1.43
N SER A 505 -0.79 0.76 -0.17
CA SER A 505 0.30 1.69 0.20
C SER A 505 1.64 1.28 -0.45
N SER A 506 1.97 -0.01 -0.38
CA SER A 506 3.22 -0.51 -0.97
C SER A 506 3.28 -0.34 -2.50
N GLN A 507 2.13 -0.45 -3.19
CA GLN A 507 2.03 -0.20 -4.62
C GLN A 507 2.18 1.28 -4.96
N VAL A 508 1.59 2.18 -4.16
CA VAL A 508 1.76 3.63 -4.32
C VAL A 508 3.23 3.99 -4.24
N VAL A 509 3.91 3.61 -3.16
CA VAL A 509 5.34 3.90 -2.94
C VAL A 509 6.22 3.36 -4.07
N ARG A 510 5.89 2.18 -4.62
CA ARG A 510 6.71 1.51 -5.62
C ARG A 510 6.48 1.99 -7.05
N TYR A 511 5.26 2.37 -7.41
CA TYR A 511 4.87 2.57 -8.82
C TYR A 511 4.41 3.99 -9.16
N ALA A 512 3.96 4.78 -8.20
CA ALA A 512 3.57 6.17 -8.43
C ALA A 512 4.78 7.09 -8.21
N ASP A 513 5.24 7.81 -9.24
CA ASP A 513 6.29 8.82 -9.07
C ASP A 513 5.80 10.02 -8.27
N LEU A 514 4.52 10.37 -8.46
CA LEU A 514 3.79 11.40 -7.72
C LEU A 514 2.43 10.84 -7.31
N TYR A 515 1.88 11.32 -6.20
CA TYR A 515 0.49 11.06 -5.84
C TYR A 515 -0.11 12.27 -5.12
N ALA A 516 -1.43 12.47 -5.25
CA ALA A 516 -2.16 13.53 -4.57
C ALA A 516 -3.66 13.24 -4.54
N ALA A 517 -4.40 14.03 -3.76
CA ALA A 517 -5.86 13.99 -3.74
C ALA A 517 -6.49 14.39 -5.09
N THR A 518 -5.89 15.37 -5.77
CA THR A 518 -6.34 15.87 -7.06
C THR A 518 -5.14 16.26 -7.92
N PHE A 519 -5.27 16.09 -9.24
CA PHE A 519 -4.25 16.51 -10.21
C PHE A 519 -4.09 18.04 -10.25
N LEU A 520 -5.13 18.78 -9.85
CA LEU A 520 -5.11 20.25 -9.80
C LEU A 520 -4.11 20.81 -8.79
N ASN A 521 -3.57 19.98 -7.87
CA ASN A 521 -2.49 20.40 -6.98
C ASN A 521 -1.23 20.82 -7.76
N LEU A 522 -1.06 20.39 -9.01
CA LEU A 522 0.01 20.85 -9.89
C LEU A 522 -0.06 22.34 -10.23
N ILE A 523 -1.22 23.00 -10.07
CA ILE A 523 -1.36 24.46 -10.27
C ILE A 523 -0.40 25.24 -9.36
N TYR A 524 -0.11 24.70 -8.19
CA TYR A 524 0.72 25.35 -7.17
C TYR A 524 2.23 25.17 -7.40
N TYR A 525 2.64 24.53 -8.49
CA TYR A 525 4.04 24.30 -8.84
C TYR A 525 4.36 24.93 -10.20
N PRO A 526 5.53 25.56 -10.37
CA PRO A 526 5.99 25.98 -11.69
C PRO A 526 6.28 24.75 -12.57
N PHE A 527 6.11 24.85 -13.90
CA PHE A 527 6.41 23.71 -14.80
C PHE A 527 7.90 23.34 -14.88
N SER A 528 8.79 24.22 -14.38
CA SER A 528 10.21 23.93 -14.19
C SER A 528 10.52 23.28 -12.83
N TYR A 529 9.50 22.94 -12.04
CA TYR A 529 9.69 22.37 -10.71
C TYR A 529 10.32 20.96 -10.78
N MET A 530 11.30 20.74 -9.92
CA MET A 530 11.95 19.44 -9.76
C MET A 530 11.44 18.79 -8.47
N PHE A 531 10.52 17.84 -8.60
CA PHE A 531 10.09 17.02 -7.47
C PHE A 531 11.27 16.17 -6.94
N ARG A 532 11.50 16.20 -5.62
CA ARG A 532 12.60 15.51 -4.95
C ARG A 532 12.06 14.55 -3.91
N ALA A 533 12.60 13.33 -3.90
CA ALA A 533 12.44 12.38 -2.82
C ALA A 533 13.82 12.15 -2.16
N PRO A 534 13.90 11.91 -0.85
CA PRO A 534 15.15 11.53 -0.20
C PRO A 534 15.68 10.22 -0.79
N ALA A 535 17.01 10.06 -0.82
CA ALA A 535 17.63 8.82 -1.25
C ALA A 535 17.24 7.69 -0.28
N MET A 536 16.78 6.56 -0.81
CA MET A 536 16.49 5.38 -0.01
C MET A 536 17.80 4.67 0.30
N LEU A 537 18.20 4.70 1.57
CA LEU A 537 19.40 4.01 2.05
C LEU A 537 19.07 2.59 2.48
N MET A 538 19.94 1.65 2.14
CA MET A 538 19.93 0.32 2.74
C MET A 538 20.31 0.41 4.22
N PRO A 539 19.89 -0.55 5.07
CA PRO A 539 20.17 -0.47 6.51
C PRO A 539 21.65 -0.29 6.86
N HIS A 540 22.56 -0.97 6.14
CA HIS A 540 24.01 -0.87 6.35
C HIS A 540 24.62 0.46 5.87
N GLU A 541 23.92 1.22 5.02
CA GLU A 541 24.35 2.55 4.60
C GLU A 541 24.00 3.59 5.65
N SER A 542 22.99 3.33 6.49
CA SER A 542 22.54 4.27 7.55
C SER A 542 23.43 4.25 8.80
N THR A 543 24.27 3.22 8.96
CA THR A 543 25.20 3.09 10.10
C THR A 543 26.51 3.87 9.92
N VAL A 544 26.72 4.47 8.73
CA VAL A 544 27.87 5.33 8.45
C VAL A 544 27.42 6.77 8.57
N ALA A 545 28.14 7.58 9.35
CA ALA A 545 27.86 9.01 9.45
C ALA A 545 28.05 9.68 8.08
N HIS A 546 26.94 10.04 7.43
CA HIS A 546 26.96 10.85 6.21
C HIS A 546 27.16 12.32 6.59
N GLU A 547 28.37 12.70 7.02
CA GLU A 547 28.75 14.11 7.09
C GLU A 547 28.81 14.67 5.66
N GLN A 548 27.67 15.11 5.14
CA GLN A 548 27.67 16.02 4.01
C GLN A 548 28.25 17.35 4.49
N ARG A 549 29.56 17.55 4.30
CA ARG A 549 30.22 18.86 4.40
C ARG A 549 29.69 19.77 3.28
N PHE A 550 28.49 20.32 3.45
CA PHE A 550 28.07 21.52 2.75
C PHE A 550 28.57 22.72 3.54
N VAL A 551 29.72 23.28 3.13
CA VAL A 551 30.10 24.64 3.49
C VAL A 551 29.14 25.56 2.73
N MET A 552 28.10 26.04 3.41
CA MET A 552 27.32 27.18 2.95
C MET A 552 27.49 28.28 3.99
N GLU A 553 28.31 29.28 3.67
CA GLU A 553 28.48 30.50 4.47
C GLU A 553 27.21 31.37 4.40
N SER A 554 26.86 31.93 5.57
CA SER A 554 26.03 33.13 5.84
C SER A 554 24.53 32.93 6.16
N PRO A 555 23.93 33.84 6.95
CA PRO A 555 24.21 34.12 8.36
C PRO A 555 22.95 33.94 9.25
N MET A 556 23.19 33.76 10.54
CA MET A 556 22.18 33.55 11.58
C MET A 556 21.17 34.70 11.72
N ILE A 557 19.88 34.37 11.77
CA ILE A 557 18.93 35.05 12.67
C ILE A 557 18.19 33.97 13.46
N SER A 558 18.62 33.84 14.71
CA SER A 558 17.96 33.09 15.77
C SER A 558 16.74 33.87 16.27
N ARG A 559 15.63 33.17 16.52
CA ARG A 559 14.65 33.56 17.55
C ARG A 559 13.80 32.35 17.95
N SER A 560 14.30 31.64 18.96
CA SER A 560 13.49 30.86 19.88
C SER A 560 12.56 31.79 20.67
N ARG A 561 11.31 31.37 20.89
CA ARG A 561 10.50 31.65 22.10
C ARG A 561 9.33 30.67 22.13
N THR A 562 9.47 29.56 22.87
CA THR A 562 8.91 29.33 24.21
C THR A 562 7.42 29.67 24.37
N PHE A 563 6.69 28.59 24.63
CA PHE A 563 5.32 28.46 25.11
C PHE A 563 5.07 29.22 26.42
N SER A 564 3.90 29.86 26.51
CA SER A 564 3.12 30.15 27.72
C SER A 564 1.76 30.62 27.22
N VAL A 565 0.62 30.04 27.64
CA VAL A 565 -0.21 30.56 28.74
C VAL A 565 -1.52 29.74 28.69
N ILE A 566 -1.83 28.98 29.75
CA ILE A 566 -2.93 29.18 30.73
C ILE A 566 -4.28 28.58 30.29
N SER A 567 -4.83 27.83 31.26
CA SER A 567 -6.17 27.28 31.41
C SER A 567 -7.30 28.28 31.18
N ASP A 568 -8.42 27.80 30.64
CA ASP A 568 -9.75 28.20 31.10
C ASP A 568 -10.76 27.10 30.74
N GLU A 569 -11.41 26.56 31.77
CA GLU A 569 -12.70 25.89 31.67
C GLU A 569 -13.78 26.98 31.63
N GLU A 570 -14.81 26.84 30.78
CA GLU A 570 -16.19 26.89 31.24
C GLU A 570 -17.21 26.39 30.19
N VAL A 571 -18.16 25.66 30.75
CA VAL A 571 -19.38 24.99 30.27
C VAL A 571 -20.28 25.83 29.35
N LEU A 572 -20.92 25.18 28.36
CA LEU A 572 -22.34 25.39 28.04
C LEU A 572 -22.98 24.13 27.44
N ASP A 573 -23.93 23.61 28.21
CA ASP A 573 -24.88 22.54 27.92
C ASP A 573 -25.88 22.95 26.82
N ASN A 574 -26.27 22.01 25.95
CA ASN A 574 -27.53 22.07 25.21
C ASN A 574 -27.92 20.71 24.61
N ASN A 575 -28.84 20.06 25.32
CA ASN A 575 -29.70 18.98 24.87
C ASN A 575 -30.32 19.21 23.47
N ARG A 576 -30.19 18.22 22.58
CA ARG A 576 -31.16 17.99 21.51
C ARG A 576 -31.56 16.52 21.44
N HIS A 577 -32.84 16.29 21.72
CA HIS A 577 -33.54 15.02 21.59
C HIS A 577 -33.39 14.41 20.19
N HIS A 578 -32.84 13.20 20.11
CA HIS A 578 -33.07 12.32 18.96
C HIS A 578 -34.48 11.73 19.06
N LYS A 579 -35.32 12.02 18.06
CA LYS A 579 -36.57 11.31 17.83
C LYS A 579 -36.24 9.90 17.34
N ILE A 580 -36.62 8.91 18.14
CA ILE A 580 -36.72 7.51 17.71
C ILE A 580 -37.95 7.42 16.81
N VAL A 581 -37.75 6.96 15.57
CA VAL A 581 -38.85 6.58 14.67
C VAL A 581 -38.92 5.05 14.70
N ASP A 582 -40.09 4.57 15.08
CA ASP A 582 -40.44 3.16 15.27
C ASP A 582 -40.30 2.36 13.96
N ARG A 583 -39.68 1.18 14.02
CA ARG A 583 -39.44 0.29 12.86
C ARG A 583 -40.59 -0.73 12.75
N GLY A 584 -41.22 -0.76 11.57
CA GLY A 584 -41.97 -1.94 11.13
C GLY A 584 -41.03 -3.11 10.83
N GLN A 585 -41.58 -4.33 10.90
CA GLN A 585 -40.90 -5.62 10.78
C GLN A 585 -40.06 -5.74 9.48
N SER A 586 -38.72 -5.75 9.60
CA SER A 586 -37.78 -6.10 8.52
C SER A 586 -37.39 -7.58 8.62
N GLN A 587 -37.26 -8.25 7.48
CA GLN A 587 -36.90 -9.68 7.39
C GLN A 587 -35.39 -9.91 7.23
N VAL A 588 -34.59 -8.85 7.11
CA VAL A 588 -33.13 -8.93 6.97
C VAL A 588 -32.45 -9.05 8.35
N PRO A 589 -31.53 -10.01 8.58
CA PRO A 589 -30.86 -10.21 9.87
C PRO A 589 -30.12 -8.96 10.38
N HIS A 590 -29.32 -8.33 9.51
CA HIS A 590 -28.63 -7.08 9.80
C HIS A 590 -28.85 -6.07 8.67
N THR A 591 -29.55 -4.96 8.97
CA THR A 591 -29.79 -3.90 7.98
C THR A 591 -28.55 -3.05 7.70
N ARG A 592 -27.59 -3.05 8.63
CA ARG A 592 -26.32 -2.31 8.59
C ARG A 592 -25.26 -3.07 9.40
N PRO A 593 -23.97 -2.95 9.06
CA PRO A 593 -22.90 -3.49 9.88
C PRO A 593 -22.91 -2.87 11.29
N GLU A 594 -22.68 -3.68 12.31
CA GLU A 594 -22.43 -3.17 13.66
C GLU A 594 -20.98 -2.70 13.78
N THR A 595 -20.77 -1.52 14.38
CA THR A 595 -19.42 -1.06 14.72
C THR A 595 -18.76 -2.09 15.65
N PRO A 596 -17.56 -2.62 15.31
CA PRO A 596 -16.89 -3.60 16.15
C PRO A 596 -16.74 -3.09 17.59
N ARG A 597 -17.39 -3.77 18.54
CA ARG A 597 -17.33 -3.43 19.99
C ARG A 597 -16.21 -4.15 20.72
N CYS A 598 -15.59 -5.13 20.07
CA CYS A 598 -14.52 -5.97 20.60
C CYS A 598 -13.27 -5.84 19.74
N LEU A 599 -12.09 -5.91 20.34
CA LEU A 599 -10.79 -5.88 19.66
C LEU A 599 -10.65 -7.11 18.75
N THR A 600 -10.56 -6.88 17.44
CA THR A 600 -10.52 -7.96 16.43
C THR A 600 -9.18 -8.06 15.70
N HIS A 601 -8.28 -7.08 15.87
CA HIS A 601 -6.99 -7.00 15.20
C HIS A 601 -5.85 -7.26 16.20
N ASN A 602 -5.05 -8.31 16.01
CA ASN A 602 -3.81 -8.52 16.78
C ASN A 602 -2.61 -8.21 15.88
N HIS A 603 -1.81 -7.23 16.26
CA HIS A 603 -0.45 -7.10 15.73
C HIS A 603 0.43 -8.20 16.32
N ASP A 604 1.29 -8.73 15.46
CA ASP A 604 2.32 -9.74 15.67
C ASP A 604 1.98 -11.24 15.57
N GLU A 605 2.92 -11.88 14.88
CA GLU A 605 3.30 -13.29 14.94
C GLU A 605 3.76 -13.63 16.38
N ASP A 606 3.77 -14.90 16.76
CA ASP A 606 4.11 -15.38 18.13
C ASP A 606 2.99 -15.27 19.18
N CYS A 607 1.74 -15.53 18.78
CA CYS A 607 0.68 -15.99 19.70
C CYS A 607 0.54 -17.53 19.71
N SER A 608 1.57 -18.28 19.30
CA SER A 608 1.54 -19.75 19.41
C SER A 608 1.51 -20.25 20.86
N ASP A 609 1.96 -19.43 21.82
CA ASP A 609 2.31 -19.95 23.14
C ASP A 609 1.20 -19.77 24.20
N GLU A 610 0.29 -18.79 24.06
CA GLU A 610 -0.67 -18.49 25.14
C GLU A 610 -1.90 -19.41 25.17
N GLU A 611 -2.27 -20.07 24.07
CA GLU A 611 -3.34 -21.08 24.10
C GLU A 611 -2.83 -22.49 24.47
N SER A 612 -1.53 -22.77 24.34
CA SER A 612 -0.97 -24.07 24.76
C SER A 612 -0.82 -24.21 26.28
N ASP A 613 -0.60 -23.11 27.00
CA ASP A 613 -0.38 -23.16 28.46
C ASP A 613 -1.69 -23.24 29.27
N SER A 614 -2.83 -22.87 28.67
CA SER A 614 -4.13 -23.04 29.35
C SER A 614 -4.62 -24.50 29.36
N LYS A 615 -4.06 -25.38 28.51
CA LYS A 615 -4.42 -26.80 28.45
C LYS A 615 -3.46 -27.74 29.19
N SER A 616 -2.30 -27.24 29.66
CA SER A 616 -1.32 -28.07 30.37
C SER A 616 -1.53 -28.12 31.90
N GLY A 617 -2.49 -27.34 32.43
CA GLY A 617 -2.76 -27.21 33.87
C GLY A 617 -3.84 -28.13 34.45
N GLU A 618 -4.70 -28.77 33.65
CA GLU A 618 -5.83 -29.55 34.15
C GLU A 618 -5.68 -31.09 34.06
N GLU A 619 -4.57 -31.62 33.53
CA GLU A 619 -4.35 -33.08 33.39
C GLU A 619 -3.37 -33.70 34.42
N LYS A 620 -3.17 -33.05 35.58
CA LYS A 620 -2.44 -33.66 36.72
C LYS A 620 -3.15 -33.46 38.05
N ALA A 621 -4.39 -33.92 38.14
CA ALA A 621 -5.02 -34.29 39.41
C ALA A 621 -6.16 -35.28 39.15
N GLY A 622 -5.83 -36.58 39.15
CA GLY A 622 -6.76 -37.69 38.99
C GLY A 622 -6.07 -39.01 39.27
#